data_AF-A0A453AYN1-F1
#
_entry.id   AF-A0A453AYN1-F1
#
_cell.length_a   1.000
_cell.length_b   1.000
_cell.length_c   1.000
_cell.angle_alpha   90.00
_cell.angle_beta   90.00
_cell.angle_gamma   90.00
#
_symmetry.space_group_name_H-M   'P 1'
#
loop_
_entity.id
_entity.type
_entity.pdbx_description
1 polymer ?
#
loop_
_entity_poly.entity_id
_entity_poly.type
_entity_poly.pdbx_seq_one_letter_code
_entity_poly.pdbx_strand_id
1 'polypeptide(L)'
;MHGWLISLLSRVQPGSRVTYPIMADPDRSAIKQLNMVDPDEKDGQGQLPSRTLHIVGPDKVVKLSFLYPSCTGRNMDEVVRAVDSLLTAAKHKVATPANWKPGECVVIAPGVSDEEAKKMFPQGFETADLPSKKGYLRFTKV
;
A
#
# COMPACT_ATOMS: atom_id res chain seq x y z
N MET A 1 -3.45 -14.47 -25.01
CA MET A 1 -3.44 -13.36 -24.02
C MET A 1 -3.79 -11.99 -24.62
N HIS A 2 -3.29 -11.66 -25.83
CA HIS A 2 -3.53 -10.34 -26.47
C HIS A 2 -5.01 -10.00 -26.77
N GLY A 3 -5.84 -10.96 -27.20
CA GLY A 3 -7.23 -10.68 -27.60
C GLY A 3 -8.15 -10.23 -26.45
N TRP A 4 -8.05 -10.87 -25.28
CA TRP A 4 -8.90 -10.52 -24.12
C TRP A 4 -8.63 -9.09 -23.63
N LEU A 5 -7.36 -8.71 -23.54
CA LEU A 5 -6.96 -7.40 -23.06
C LEU A 5 -7.44 -6.28 -23.98
N ILE A 6 -7.34 -6.49 -25.30
CA ILE A 6 -7.85 -5.56 -26.31
C ILE A 6 -9.36 -5.39 -26.15
N SER A 7 -10.11 -6.49 -26.01
CA SER A 7 -11.56 -6.45 -25.80
C SER A 7 -11.93 -5.69 -24.52
N LEU A 8 -11.23 -5.94 -23.40
CA LEU A 8 -11.44 -5.21 -22.16
C LEU A 8 -11.23 -3.71 -22.34
N LEU A 9 -10.04 -3.30 -22.81
CA LEU A 9 -9.72 -1.89 -23.00
C LEU A 9 -10.69 -1.18 -23.93
N SER A 10 -11.07 -1.81 -25.04
CA SER A 10 -12.06 -1.26 -25.98
C SER A 10 -13.41 -0.96 -25.33
N ARG A 11 -13.76 -1.68 -24.25
CA ARG A 11 -15.04 -1.54 -23.56
C ARG A 11 -14.98 -0.54 -22.40
N VAL A 12 -13.95 -0.61 -21.56
CA VAL A 12 -13.88 0.22 -20.33
C VAL A 12 -13.16 1.55 -20.54
N GLN A 13 -12.21 1.63 -21.47
CA GLN A 13 -11.47 2.86 -21.75
C GLN A 13 -10.97 2.88 -23.21
N PRO A 14 -11.85 3.19 -24.18
CA PRO A 14 -11.53 3.16 -25.60
C PRO A 14 -10.31 4.03 -25.93
N GLY A 15 -9.39 3.49 -26.76
CA GLY A 15 -8.19 4.21 -27.19
C GLY A 15 -7.01 4.15 -26.21
N SER A 16 -7.21 3.66 -24.98
CA SER A 16 -6.12 3.43 -24.03
C SER A 16 -5.24 2.23 -24.42
N ARG A 17 -3.98 2.28 -24.01
CA ARG A 17 -3.03 1.17 -24.11
C ARG A 17 -2.54 0.81 -22.72
N VAL A 18 -2.29 -0.47 -22.47
CA VAL A 18 -1.62 -0.89 -21.24
C VAL A 18 -0.16 -0.44 -21.28
N THR A 19 0.27 0.28 -20.24
CA THR A 19 1.62 0.85 -20.11
C THR A 19 2.52 0.08 -19.15
N TYR A 20 2.04 -1.04 -18.60
CA TYR A 20 2.74 -1.90 -17.65
C TYR A 20 2.75 -3.36 -18.14
N PRO A 21 3.76 -4.16 -17.78
CA PRO A 21 3.81 -5.56 -18.20
C PRO A 21 2.70 -6.39 -17.55
N ILE A 22 2.25 -7.42 -18.25
CA ILE A 22 1.36 -8.46 -17.71
C ILE A 22 2.12 -9.79 -17.78
N MET A 23 2.33 -10.41 -16.62
CA MET A 23 3.02 -11.69 -16.52
C MET A 23 2.05 -12.85 -16.77
N ALA A 24 2.52 -13.87 -17.49
CA ALA A 24 1.85 -15.16 -17.61
C ALA A 24 2.42 -16.13 -16.58
N ASP A 25 1.56 -16.79 -15.79
CA ASP A 25 1.94 -17.80 -14.77
C ASP A 25 1.24 -19.14 -15.09
N PRO A 26 1.61 -19.82 -16.19
CA PRO A 26 0.89 -21.03 -16.64
C PRO A 26 1.08 -22.23 -15.70
N ASP A 27 2.21 -22.30 -14.98
CA ASP A 27 2.49 -23.38 -14.02
C ASP A 27 1.99 -23.07 -12.59
N ARG A 28 1.46 -21.86 -12.38
CA ARG A 28 0.91 -21.37 -11.11
C ARG A 28 1.93 -21.34 -9.98
N SER A 29 3.21 -21.28 -10.32
CA SER A 29 4.29 -21.25 -9.34
C SER A 29 4.32 -19.90 -8.61
N ALA A 30 4.13 -18.80 -9.35
CA ALA A 30 4.19 -17.46 -8.78
C ALA A 30 3.02 -17.22 -7.81
N ILE A 31 1.78 -17.58 -8.19
CA ILE A 31 0.62 -17.36 -7.31
C ILE A 31 0.72 -18.15 -6.00
N LYS A 32 1.34 -19.34 -6.01
CA LYS A 32 1.56 -20.15 -4.81
C LYS A 32 2.66 -19.55 -3.94
N GLN A 33 3.80 -19.18 -4.53
CA GLN A 33 4.93 -18.60 -3.79
C GLN A 33 4.60 -17.25 -3.16
N LEU A 34 3.78 -16.43 -3.84
CA LEU A 34 3.40 -15.10 -3.39
C LEU A 34 2.09 -15.08 -2.58
N ASN A 35 1.53 -16.25 -2.25
CA ASN A 35 0.27 -16.37 -1.52
C ASN A 35 -0.89 -15.57 -2.17
N MET A 36 -1.00 -15.67 -3.49
CA MET A 36 -1.99 -14.99 -4.32
C MET A 36 -3.09 -15.95 -4.79
N VAL A 37 -3.26 -17.08 -4.12
CA VAL A 37 -4.25 -18.10 -4.48
C VAL A 37 -5.62 -17.67 -3.98
N ASP A 38 -6.64 -17.77 -4.83
CA ASP A 38 -8.02 -17.62 -4.41
C ASP A 38 -8.54 -18.93 -3.79
N PRO A 39 -9.16 -18.88 -2.59
CA PRO A 39 -9.65 -20.09 -1.94
C PRO A 39 -10.83 -20.73 -2.69
N ASP A 40 -11.63 -19.93 -3.39
CA ASP A 40 -12.91 -20.35 -3.97
C ASP A 40 -12.84 -20.51 -5.49
N GLU A 41 -11.93 -19.81 -6.17
CA GLU A 41 -11.77 -19.91 -7.63
C GLU A 41 -10.80 -21.00 -8.07
N LYS A 42 -11.28 -21.89 -8.95
CA LYS A 42 -10.47 -22.94 -9.57
C LYS A 42 -10.96 -23.27 -10.97
N ASP A 43 -10.08 -23.82 -11.79
CA ASP A 43 -10.39 -24.41 -13.08
C ASP A 43 -9.91 -25.89 -13.12
N GLY A 44 -9.97 -26.51 -14.30
CA GLY A 44 -9.55 -27.91 -14.48
C GLY A 44 -8.07 -28.19 -14.18
N GLN A 45 -7.26 -27.16 -13.99
CA GLN A 45 -5.82 -27.27 -13.71
C GLN A 45 -5.46 -26.85 -12.27
N GLY A 46 -6.42 -26.38 -11.46
CA GLY A 46 -6.23 -26.06 -10.04
C GLY A 46 -6.78 -24.68 -9.65
N GLN A 47 -6.27 -24.11 -8.56
CA GLN A 47 -6.70 -22.80 -8.06
C GLN A 47 -6.22 -21.66 -8.95
N LEU A 48 -7.00 -20.58 -9.00
CA LEU A 48 -6.73 -19.37 -9.77
C LEU A 48 -6.18 -18.24 -8.88
N PRO A 49 -5.55 -17.21 -9.44
CA PRO A 49 -5.13 -16.05 -8.66
C PRO A 49 -6.31 -15.29 -8.08
N SER A 50 -6.20 -14.87 -6.82
CA SER A 50 -7.02 -13.83 -6.23
C SER A 50 -6.58 -12.44 -6.74
N ARG A 51 -7.18 -11.37 -6.21
CA ARG A 51 -6.83 -9.99 -6.56
C ARG A 51 -5.75 -9.40 -5.65
N THR A 52 -4.78 -10.22 -5.24
CA THR A 52 -3.66 -9.78 -4.39
C THR A 52 -2.82 -8.69 -5.06
N LEU A 53 -2.36 -7.72 -4.27
CA LEU A 53 -1.43 -6.67 -4.67
C LEU A 53 -0.32 -6.56 -3.64
N HIS A 54 0.94 -6.52 -4.10
CA HIS A 54 2.11 -6.29 -3.26
C HIS A 54 2.78 -4.97 -3.63
N ILE A 55 3.13 -4.16 -2.63
CA ILE A 55 4.00 -3.00 -2.77
C ILE A 55 5.40 -3.42 -2.32
N VAL A 56 6.37 -3.37 -3.24
CA VAL A 56 7.74 -3.82 -3.01
C VAL A 56 8.68 -2.62 -2.96
N GLY A 57 9.51 -2.55 -1.93
CA GLY A 57 10.50 -1.49 -1.78
C GLY A 57 11.72 -1.67 -2.70
N PRO A 58 12.57 -0.63 -2.85
CA PRO A 58 13.82 -0.73 -3.61
C PRO A 58 14.79 -1.80 -3.07
N ASP A 59 14.65 -2.15 -1.79
CA ASP A 59 15.37 -3.24 -1.12
C ASP A 59 14.83 -4.64 -1.44
N LYS A 60 13.87 -4.74 -2.37
CA LYS A 60 13.20 -5.99 -2.79
C LYS A 60 12.39 -6.66 -1.69
N VAL A 61 12.05 -5.92 -0.64
CA VAL A 61 11.22 -6.41 0.46
C VAL A 61 9.78 -5.94 0.25
N VAL A 62 8.82 -6.84 0.44
CA VAL A 62 7.39 -6.51 0.46
C VAL A 62 7.10 -5.59 1.64
N LYS A 63 6.63 -4.37 1.36
CA LYS A 63 6.30 -3.36 2.38
C LYS A 63 4.85 -3.43 2.82
N LEU A 64 3.96 -3.81 1.90
CA LEU A 64 2.54 -3.91 2.17
C LEU A 64 1.90 -4.86 1.16
N SER A 65 0.89 -5.62 1.62
CA SER A 65 0.11 -6.54 0.79
C SER A 65 -1.37 -6.30 1.02
N PHE A 66 -2.14 -6.28 -0.06
CA PHE A 66 -3.59 -6.34 -0.03
C PHE A 66 -4.05 -7.67 -0.60
N LEU A 67 -4.90 -8.40 0.13
CA LEU A 67 -5.45 -9.68 -0.32
C LEU A 67 -6.97 -9.52 -0.48
N TYR A 68 -7.42 -9.42 -1.73
CA TYR A 68 -8.84 -9.34 -2.08
C TYR A 68 -9.25 -10.61 -2.84
N PRO A 69 -10.40 -11.23 -2.53
CA PRO A 69 -10.91 -12.35 -3.30
C PRO A 69 -11.37 -11.91 -4.71
N SER A 70 -11.57 -12.87 -5.62
CA SER A 70 -12.04 -12.67 -6.99
C SER A 70 -13.31 -11.80 -7.07
N CYS A 71 -14.21 -11.93 -6.09
CA CYS A 71 -15.50 -11.27 -6.03
C CYS A 71 -15.44 -9.80 -5.57
N THR A 72 -14.33 -9.36 -4.97
CA THR A 72 -14.22 -8.01 -4.40
C THR A 72 -13.24 -7.16 -5.21
N GLY A 73 -13.76 -6.12 -5.88
CA GLY A 73 -12.93 -5.14 -6.58
C GLY A 73 -11.99 -4.38 -5.63
N ARG A 74 -10.79 -4.05 -6.11
CA ARG A 74 -9.81 -3.26 -5.35
C ARG A 74 -10.20 -1.78 -5.30
N ASN A 75 -9.88 -1.12 -4.18
CA ASN A 75 -9.85 0.33 -4.10
C ASN A 75 -8.45 0.84 -4.44
N MET A 76 -8.27 1.42 -5.62
CA MET A 76 -6.95 1.93 -6.05
C MET A 76 -6.54 3.24 -5.36
N ASP A 77 -7.49 4.02 -4.84
CA ASP A 77 -7.17 5.23 -4.07
C ASP A 77 -6.48 4.86 -2.76
N GLU A 78 -6.88 3.76 -2.13
CA GLU A 78 -6.20 3.23 -0.94
C GLU A 78 -4.79 2.73 -1.26
N VAL A 79 -4.59 2.13 -2.43
CA VAL A 79 -3.26 1.69 -2.87
C VAL A 79 -2.34 2.90 -3.02
N VAL A 80 -2.80 3.98 -3.67
CA VAL A 80 -2.04 5.22 -3.83
C VAL A 80 -1.75 5.86 -2.47
N ARG A 81 -2.77 5.99 -1.60
CA ARG A 81 -2.62 6.54 -0.25
C ARG A 81 -1.61 5.76 0.59
N ALA A 82 -1.61 4.42 0.49
CA ALA A 82 -0.65 3.56 1.18
C ALA A 82 0.77 3.74 0.64
N VAL A 83 0.95 3.92 -0.67
CA VAL A 83 2.26 4.27 -1.26
C VAL A 83 2.75 5.62 -0.72
N ASP A 84 1.90 6.65 -0.70
CA ASP A 84 2.25 7.97 -0.16
C ASP A 84 2.63 7.89 1.32
N SER A 85 1.91 7.09 2.11
CA SER A 85 2.23 6.84 3.51
C SER A 85 3.61 6.19 3.67
N LEU A 86 3.90 5.13 2.91
CA LEU A 86 5.20 4.43 2.94
C LEU A 86 6.36 5.37 2.56
N LEU A 87 6.19 6.19 1.53
CA LEU A 87 7.18 7.17 1.09
C LEU A 87 7.39 8.27 2.13
N THR A 88 6.31 8.76 2.74
CA THR A 88 6.35 9.79 3.79
C THR A 88 7.08 9.28 5.03
N ALA A 89 6.73 8.08 5.50
CA ALA A 89 7.35 7.44 6.65
C ALA A 89 8.86 7.21 6.43
N ALA A 90 9.23 6.72 5.24
CA ALA A 90 10.62 6.48 4.86
C ALA A 90 11.47 7.75 4.85
N LYS A 91 10.89 8.90 4.49
CA LYS A 91 11.60 10.18 4.38
C LYS A 91 11.72 10.92 5.72
N HIS A 92 10.71 10.86 6.59
CA HIS A 92 10.59 11.77 7.73
C HIS A 92 10.69 11.12 9.13
N LYS A 93 10.92 9.80 9.24
CA LYS A 93 10.84 9.03 10.51
C LYS A 93 9.50 9.26 11.26
N VAL A 94 8.41 9.25 10.52
CA VAL A 94 7.05 9.44 11.03
C VAL A 94 6.18 8.22 10.73
N ALA A 95 5.03 8.14 11.37
CA ALA A 95 3.96 7.20 11.05
C ALA A 95 2.71 7.98 10.64
N THR A 96 1.95 7.48 9.68
CA THR A 96 0.66 8.08 9.28
C THR A 96 -0.48 7.51 10.14
N PRO A 97 -1.34 8.33 10.75
CA PRO A 97 -2.45 7.86 11.57
C PRO A 97 -3.54 7.14 10.74
N ALA A 98 -4.53 6.58 11.43
CA ALA A 98 -5.69 5.96 10.79
C ALA A 98 -6.39 6.95 9.85
N ASN A 99 -6.79 6.47 8.67
CA ASN A 99 -7.44 7.26 7.62
C ASN A 99 -6.65 8.46 7.09
N TRP A 100 -5.34 8.55 7.39
CA TRP A 100 -4.49 9.66 6.97
C TRP A 100 -4.49 9.86 5.46
N LYS A 101 -4.57 11.13 5.03
CA LYS A 101 -4.39 11.57 3.65
C LYS A 101 -3.18 12.49 3.51
N PRO A 102 -2.57 12.56 2.30
CA PRO A 102 -1.50 13.50 2.03
C PRO A 102 -1.84 14.94 2.46
N GLY A 103 -0.93 15.58 3.20
CA GLY A 103 -1.10 16.92 3.76
C GLY A 103 -1.72 16.97 5.18
N GLU A 104 -2.26 15.86 5.68
CA GLU A 104 -2.71 15.76 7.08
C GLU A 104 -1.53 15.50 8.03
N CYS A 105 -1.76 15.78 9.32
CA CYS A 105 -0.74 15.56 10.35
C CYS A 105 -0.32 14.09 10.43
N VAL A 106 0.98 13.89 10.63
CA VAL A 106 1.62 12.60 10.89
C VAL A 106 2.03 12.50 12.36
N VAL A 107 2.33 11.29 12.81
CA VAL A 107 2.78 11.01 14.17
C VAL A 107 4.29 10.81 14.18
N ILE A 108 5.00 11.53 15.05
CA ILE A 108 6.44 11.34 15.24
C ILE A 108 6.67 9.98 15.86
N ALA A 109 7.59 9.19 15.30
CA ALA A 109 7.88 7.85 15.81
C ALA A 109 8.24 7.89 17.32
N PRO A 110 7.72 6.97 18.16
CA PRO A 110 7.93 7.01 19.62
C PRO A 110 9.40 6.96 20.05
N GLY A 111 10.29 6.42 19.21
CA GLY A 111 11.73 6.32 19.49
C GLY A 111 12.51 7.62 19.29
N VAL A 112 11.91 8.68 18.74
CA VAL A 112 12.55 9.98 18.53
C VAL A 112 12.48 10.79 19.81
N SER A 113 13.59 11.29 20.35
CA SER A 113 13.56 12.15 21.55
C SER A 113 12.94 13.53 21.25
N ASP A 114 12.55 14.29 22.26
CA ASP A 114 11.98 15.63 22.04
C ASP A 114 13.01 16.60 21.46
N GLU A 115 14.30 16.46 21.82
CA GLU A 115 15.39 17.24 21.25
C GLU A 115 15.62 16.92 19.78
N GLU A 116 15.59 15.63 19.41
CA GLU A 116 15.68 15.21 18.00
C GLU A 116 14.45 15.69 17.22
N ALA A 117 13.25 15.54 17.78
CA ALA A 117 12.01 16.01 17.18
C ALA A 117 12.02 17.52 16.91
N LYS A 118 12.51 18.34 17.86
CA LYS A 118 12.65 19.80 17.66
C LYS A 118 13.61 20.17 16.54
N LYS A 119 14.66 19.36 16.31
CA LYS A 119 15.61 19.55 15.19
C LYS A 119 15.01 19.11 13.86
N MET A 120 14.30 17.98 13.85
CA MET A 120 13.68 17.42 12.65
C MET A 120 12.47 18.22 12.18
N PHE A 121 11.70 18.79 13.11
CA PHE A 121 10.45 19.49 12.86
C PHE A 121 10.51 20.91 13.45
N PRO A 122 11.30 21.84 12.85
CA PRO A 122 11.46 23.21 13.35
C PRO A 122 10.17 24.03 13.34
N GLN A 123 9.18 23.64 12.53
CA GLN A 123 7.80 24.16 12.55
C GLN A 123 7.02 23.80 13.82
N GLY A 124 7.55 22.89 14.65
CA GLY A 124 6.94 22.41 15.88
C GLY A 124 6.13 21.12 15.72
N PHE A 125 5.70 20.61 16.86
CA PHE A 125 4.83 19.45 16.98
C PHE A 125 3.93 19.59 18.22
N GLU A 126 2.78 18.94 18.19
CA GLU A 126 1.79 18.93 19.27
C GLU A 126 1.82 17.58 19.99
N THR A 127 1.99 17.59 21.31
CA THR A 127 1.88 16.39 22.14
C THR A 127 0.47 16.29 22.70
N ALA A 128 -0.24 15.21 22.39
CA ALA A 128 -1.59 14.99 22.88
C ALA A 128 -1.60 14.77 24.41
N ASP A 129 -2.55 15.38 25.13
CA ASP A 129 -2.77 15.08 26.55
C ASP A 129 -3.53 13.75 26.66
N LEU A 130 -2.85 12.75 27.24
CA LEU A 130 -3.39 11.41 27.40
C LEU A 130 -3.70 11.14 28.88
N PRO A 131 -4.72 10.32 29.20
CA PRO A 131 -4.98 9.88 30.58
C PRO A 131 -3.78 9.22 31.26
N SER A 132 -2.92 8.56 30.48
CA SER A 132 -1.67 7.94 30.97
C SER A 132 -0.57 8.94 31.34
N LYS A 133 -0.73 10.22 30.99
CA LYS A 133 0.28 11.29 31.13
C LYS A 133 1.62 11.02 30.46
N LYS A 134 1.66 10.07 29.51
CA LYS A 134 2.83 9.82 28.66
C LYS A 134 2.76 10.69 27.39
N GLY A 135 3.89 11.27 27.00
CA GLY A 135 3.99 12.17 25.83
C GLY A 135 4.37 11.49 24.50
N TYR A 136 4.02 10.22 24.29
CA TYR A 136 4.45 9.49 23.09
C TYR A 136 3.65 9.87 21.83
N LEU A 137 2.42 10.35 21.99
CA LEU A 137 1.56 10.70 20.87
C LEU A 137 1.81 12.16 20.46
N ARG A 138 2.68 12.35 19.48
CA ARG A 138 3.14 13.66 19.00
C ARG A 138 2.81 13.84 17.53
N PHE A 139 2.10 14.90 17.18
CA PHE A 139 1.65 15.20 15.83
C PHE A 139 2.47 16.33 15.20
N THR A 140 2.81 16.20 13.93
CA THR A 140 3.46 17.27 13.15
C THR A 140 3.01 17.23 11.69
N LYS A 141 3.32 18.27 10.92
CA LYS A 141 3.10 18.32 9.46
C LYS A 141 4.44 18.14 8.75
N VAL A 142 4.45 17.38 7.65
CA VAL A 142 5.63 17.08 6.83
C VAL A 142 5.39 17.36 5.36
#